data_AF-K2DPH4-F1
#
_entry.id   AF-K2DPH4-F1
#
_cell.length_a   1.000
_cell.length_b   1.000
_cell.length_c   1.000
_cell.angle_alpha   90.00
_cell.angle_beta   90.00
_cell.angle_gamma   90.00
#
_symmetry.space_group_name_H-M   'P 1'
#
loop_
_entity.id
_entity.type
_entity.pdbx_description
1 polymer ?
#
loop_
_entity_poly.entity_id
_entity_poly.type
_entity_poly.pdbx_seq_one_letter_code
_entity_poly.pdbx_strand_id
1 'polypeptide(L)'
;GLGLISGICPCGYGYDARVEIVGDKGIMQIGELKGQSIVVCTNRDQGLITPIQRTWPERFAWAYINELEHFVTCVQNETAPRAGGIDGRWAVAGVLAGTKSFLEERPVLLKEIIG
;
A
#
# COMPACT_ATOMS: atom_id res chain seq x y z
N GLY A 1 6.76 5.52 -17.70
CA GLY A 1 7.29 4.48 -16.81
C GLY A 1 6.36 3.29 -16.83
N LEU A 2 6.85 2.11 -16.44
CA LEU A 2 6.01 0.94 -16.19
C LEU A 2 5.76 0.82 -14.69
N GLY A 3 4.62 0.23 -14.32
CA GLY A 3 4.29 -0.11 -12.94
C GLY A 3 3.76 -1.53 -12.88
N LEU A 4 4.08 -2.23 -11.79
CA LEU A 4 3.59 -3.57 -11.50
C LEU A 4 2.92 -3.56 -10.13
N ILE A 5 1.71 -4.09 -10.06
CA ILE A 5 1.00 -4.32 -8.80
C ILE A 5 0.77 -5.82 -8.68
N SER A 6 1.15 -6.39 -7.55
CA SER A 6 0.91 -7.80 -7.22
C SER A 6 0.33 -7.87 -5.82
N GLY A 7 -0.59 -8.81 -5.61
CA GLY A 7 -1.23 -9.05 -4.33
C GLY A 7 -1.60 -10.52 -4.19
N ILE A 8 -1.61 -11.00 -2.96
CA ILE A 8 -2.01 -12.37 -2.62
C ILE A 8 -2.91 -12.34 -1.38
N CYS A 9 -3.93 -13.18 -1.38
CA CYS A 9 -4.80 -13.41 -0.23
C CYS A 9 -5.24 -14.89 -0.23
N PRO A 10 -5.06 -15.64 0.87
CA PRO A 10 -4.44 -15.22 2.14
C PRO A 10 -2.91 -15.16 2.06
N CYS A 11 -2.30 -14.32 2.90
CA CYS A 11 -0.86 -14.26 3.10
C CYS A 11 -0.50 -14.89 4.46
N GLY A 12 -0.05 -16.16 4.46
CA GLY A 12 0.11 -16.95 5.68
C GLY A 12 1.27 -16.53 6.60
N TYR A 13 2.20 -15.72 6.10
CA TYR A 13 3.39 -15.30 6.85
C TYR A 13 3.30 -13.87 7.39
N GLY A 14 2.20 -13.14 7.20
CA GLY A 14 2.04 -11.77 7.68
C GLY A 14 1.38 -10.83 6.69
N TYR A 15 1.26 -9.55 7.08
CA TYR A 15 0.71 -8.50 6.24
C TYR A 15 1.85 -7.79 5.49
N ASP A 16 2.11 -8.21 4.25
CA ASP A 16 3.17 -7.69 3.39
C ASP A 16 2.65 -6.60 2.44
N ALA A 17 3.17 -5.38 2.57
CA ALA A 17 2.87 -4.27 1.64
C ALA A 17 4.14 -3.46 1.37
N ARG A 18 4.69 -3.62 0.16
CA ARG A 18 5.96 -3.03 -0.24
C ARG A 18 5.82 -2.25 -1.54
N VAL A 19 6.66 -1.25 -1.70
CA VAL A 19 6.81 -0.47 -2.94
C VAL A 19 8.27 -0.41 -3.29
N GLU A 20 8.58 -0.59 -4.57
CA GLU A 20 9.92 -0.39 -5.12
C GLU A 20 9.84 0.64 -6.24
N ILE A 21 10.75 1.62 -6.20
CA ILE A 21 10.88 2.66 -7.22
C ILE A 21 12.26 2.54 -7.83
N VAL A 22 12.31 2.26 -9.13
CA VAL A 22 13.56 2.17 -9.90
C VAL A 22 13.66 3.39 -10.81
N GLY A 23 14.76 4.12 -10.71
CA GLY A 23 15.10 5.27 -11.53
C GLY A 23 16.48 5.16 -12.16
N ASP A 24 16.83 6.16 -12.96
CA ASP A 24 18.14 6.26 -13.63
C ASP A 24 19.32 6.36 -12.66
N LYS A 25 19.09 6.93 -11.47
CA LYS A 25 20.12 7.18 -10.45
C LYS A 25 20.10 6.18 -9.29
N GLY A 26 19.19 5.21 -9.28
CA GLY A 26 19.13 4.20 -8.23
C GLY A 26 17.74 3.65 -7.94
N ILE A 27 17.63 3.04 -6.76
CA ILE A 27 16.45 2.31 -6.30
C ILE A 27 16.04 2.77 -4.89
N MET A 28 14.73 2.81 -4.64
CA MET A 28 14.16 3.01 -3.31
C MET A 28 13.16 1.88 -3.02
N GLN A 29 13.35 1.21 -1.89
CA GLN A 29 12.42 0.20 -1.38
C GLN A 29 11.73 0.74 -0.13
N ILE A 30 10.40 0.64 -0.10
CA ILE A 30 9.55 1.12 0.99
C ILE A 30 8.78 -0.06 1.57
N GLY A 31 8.86 -0.20 2.89
CA GLY A 31 8.19 -1.24 3.66
C GLY A 31 9.08 -2.46 3.90
N GLU A 32 8.92 -3.04 5.09
CA GLU A 32 9.55 -4.29 5.47
C GLU A 32 8.52 -5.22 6.13
N LEU A 33 8.90 -6.47 6.39
CA LEU A 33 8.05 -7.42 7.14
C LEU A 33 8.26 -7.33 8.64
N LYS A 34 9.39 -6.76 9.09
CA LYS A 34 9.74 -6.64 10.49
C LYS A 34 8.70 -5.80 11.22
N GLY A 35 8.22 -6.34 12.35
CA GLY A 35 7.33 -5.68 13.28
C GLY A 35 8.12 -4.90 14.32
N GLN A 36 7.80 -5.12 15.59
CA GLN A 36 8.50 -4.51 16.72
C GLN A 36 10.00 -4.83 16.71
N SER A 37 10.82 -3.89 17.20
CA SER A 37 12.27 -4.06 17.34
C SER A 37 12.63 -4.94 18.55
N ILE A 38 12.09 -6.16 18.57
CA ILE A 38 12.31 -7.17 19.60
C ILE A 38 12.99 -8.36 18.97
N VAL A 39 13.95 -8.94 19.70
CA VAL A 39 14.60 -10.19 19.32
C VAL A 39 14.41 -11.18 20.46
N VAL A 40 13.85 -12.35 20.13
CA VAL A 40 13.64 -13.45 21.07
C VAL A 40 14.55 -14.59 20.67
N CYS A 41 15.30 -15.13 21.64
CA CYS A 41 16.15 -16.31 21.47
C CYS A 41 15.80 -17.30 22.58
N THR A 42 15.25 -18.45 22.21
CA THR A 42 14.78 -19.47 23.16
C THR A 42 15.73 -20.66 23.28
N ASN A 43 16.27 -21.13 22.15
CA ASN A 43 17.20 -22.25 22.09
C ASN A 43 18.06 -22.19 20.82
N ARG A 44 19.08 -23.05 20.76
CA ARG A 44 20.06 -23.09 19.65
C ARG A 44 19.44 -23.45 18.30
N ASP A 45 18.38 -24.26 18.29
CA ASP A 45 17.78 -24.76 17.05
C ASP A 45 16.82 -23.73 16.42
N GLN A 46 16.15 -22.94 17.26
CA GLN A 46 15.17 -21.93 16.84
C GLN A 46 15.81 -20.60 16.43
N GLY A 47 16.99 -20.28 16.95
CA GLY A 47 17.73 -19.06 16.62
C GLY A 47 17.01 -17.78 17.05
N LEU A 48 17.30 -16.68 16.35
CA LEU A 48 16.74 -15.35 16.63
C LEU A 48 15.41 -15.18 15.90
N ILE A 49 14.37 -14.82 16.63
CA ILE A 49 13.05 -14.51 16.08
C ILE A 49 12.73 -13.04 16.34
N THR A 50 12.22 -12.38 15.31
CA THR A 50 11.65 -11.04 15.41
C THR A 50 10.19 -11.06 15.00
N PRO A 51 9.31 -10.30 15.69
CA PRO A 51 7.93 -10.15 15.27
C PRO A 51 7.83 -9.61 13.84
N ILE A 52 6.73 -9.95 13.18
CA ILE A 52 6.36 -9.45 11.86
C ILE A 52 5.15 -8.52 11.97
N GLN A 53 4.91 -7.69 10.97
CA GLN A 53 3.62 -7.02 10.83
C GLN A 53 2.55 -8.06 10.51
N ARG A 54 1.62 -8.30 11.45
CA ARG A 54 0.65 -9.39 11.32
C ARG A 54 -0.65 -8.93 10.69
N THR A 55 -1.06 -7.70 10.96
CA THR A 55 -2.37 -7.19 10.57
C THR A 55 -2.28 -5.84 9.86
N TRP A 56 -3.30 -5.54 9.06
CA TRP A 56 -3.45 -4.23 8.42
C TRP A 56 -3.46 -3.08 9.44
N PRO A 57 -4.26 -3.13 10.54
CA PRO A 57 -4.32 -2.03 11.48
C PRO A 57 -2.99 -1.75 12.17
N GLU A 58 -2.21 -2.78 12.51
CA GLU A 58 -0.87 -2.60 13.08
C GLU A 58 0.07 -1.90 12.08
N ARG A 59 0.07 -2.34 10.81
CA ARG A 59 0.96 -1.79 9.79
C ARG A 59 0.65 -0.33 9.48
N PHE A 60 -0.63 0.05 9.46
CA PHE A 60 -1.07 1.38 9.05
C PHE A 60 -1.56 2.28 10.20
N ALA A 61 -1.30 1.91 11.46
CA ALA A 61 -1.75 2.67 12.63
C ALA A 61 -1.40 4.16 12.55
N TRP A 62 -0.13 4.47 12.29
CA TRP A 62 0.34 5.85 12.14
C TRP A 62 -0.20 6.54 10.89
N ALA A 63 -0.45 5.81 9.81
CA ALA A 63 -1.04 6.38 8.61
C ALA A 63 -2.46 6.90 8.89
N TYR A 64 -3.29 6.11 9.61
CA TYR A 64 -4.63 6.53 10.00
C TYR A 64 -4.63 7.70 10.99
N ILE A 65 -3.71 7.73 11.96
CA ILE A 65 -3.57 8.86 12.88
C ILE A 65 -3.26 10.13 12.08
N ASN A 66 -2.23 10.09 11.23
CA ASN A 66 -1.80 11.25 10.45
C ASN A 66 -2.86 11.70 9.43
N GLU A 67 -3.59 10.76 8.82
CA GLU A 67 -4.69 11.05 7.91
C GLU A 67 -5.82 11.80 8.63
N LEU A 68 -6.21 11.34 9.82
CA LEU A 68 -7.26 11.97 10.60
C LEU A 68 -6.85 13.35 11.13
N GLU A 69 -5.60 13.49 11.60
CA GLU A 69 -5.04 14.79 11.99
C GLU A 69 -5.04 15.79 10.83
N HIS A 70 -4.63 15.33 9.63
CA HIS A 70 -4.66 16.13 8.40
C HIS A 70 -6.10 16.54 8.07
N PHE A 71 -7.05 15.62 8.14
CA PHE A 71 -8.46 15.91 7.89
C PHE A 71 -9.02 16.97 8.85
N VAL A 72 -8.80 16.81 10.16
CA VAL A 72 -9.23 17.79 11.18
C VAL A 72 -8.62 19.16 10.90
N THR A 73 -7.33 19.20 10.56
CA THR A 73 -6.62 20.44 10.21
C THR A 73 -7.23 21.11 8.98
N CYS A 74 -7.60 20.34 7.95
CA CYS A 74 -8.26 20.88 6.77
C CYS A 74 -9.62 21.49 7.08
N VAL A 75 -10.41 20.82 7.93
CA VAL A 75 -11.73 21.32 8.36
C VAL A 75 -11.60 22.62 9.15
N GLN A 76 -10.67 22.68 10.12
CA GLN A 76 -10.47 23.87 10.95
C GLN A 76 -10.00 25.09 10.17
N ASN A 77 -9.16 24.88 9.16
CA ASN A 77 -8.55 25.95 8.36
C ASN A 77 -9.31 26.23 7.05
N GLU A 78 -10.43 25.55 6.81
CA GLU A 78 -11.19 25.64 5.55
C GLU A 78 -10.32 25.41 4.30
N THR A 79 -9.41 24.45 4.38
CA THR A 79 -8.50 24.10 3.27
C THR A 79 -8.87 22.76 2.64
N ALA A 80 -8.56 22.60 1.35
CA ALA A 80 -8.78 21.34 0.65
C ALA A 80 -7.81 20.25 1.15
N PRO A 81 -8.28 19.00 1.34
CA PRO A 81 -7.41 17.89 1.70
C PRO A 81 -6.48 17.51 0.54
N ARG A 82 -5.33 16.91 0.87
CA ARG A 82 -4.37 16.43 -0.13
C ARG A 82 -4.93 15.27 -0.97
N ALA A 83 -5.78 14.44 -0.37
CA ALA A 83 -6.52 13.39 -1.05
C ALA A 83 -7.99 13.85 -1.21
N GLY A 84 -8.37 14.18 -2.44
CA GLY A 84 -9.70 14.66 -2.78
C GLY A 84 -10.56 13.61 -3.49
N GLY A 85 -11.81 13.99 -3.81
CA GLY A 85 -12.72 13.10 -4.54
C GLY A 85 -12.23 12.72 -5.95
N ILE A 86 -11.43 13.58 -6.57
CA ILE A 86 -10.84 13.29 -7.88
C ILE A 86 -9.85 12.13 -7.82
N ASP A 87 -9.04 12.04 -6.76
CA ASP A 87 -8.09 10.94 -6.56
C ASP A 87 -8.84 9.61 -6.39
N GLY A 88 -9.94 9.63 -5.64
CA GLY A 88 -10.85 8.47 -5.50
C GLY A 88 -11.46 8.05 -6.84
N ARG A 89 -11.89 9.00 -7.68
CA ARG A 89 -12.41 8.69 -9.03
C ARG A 89 -11.36 7.99 -9.90
N TRP A 90 -10.11 8.47 -9.89
CA TRP A 90 -9.03 7.85 -10.66
C TRP A 90 -8.64 6.47 -10.12
N ALA A 91 -8.64 6.28 -8.79
CA ALA A 91 -8.42 4.97 -8.18
C ALA A 91 -9.46 3.94 -8.66
N VAL A 92 -10.75 4.30 -8.63
CA VAL A 92 -11.84 3.44 -9.12
C VAL A 92 -11.69 3.16 -10.61
N ALA A 93 -11.35 4.18 -11.43
CA ALA A 93 -11.15 3.99 -12.85
C ALA A 93 -10.01 3.00 -13.18
N GLY A 94 -8.91 3.05 -12.40
CA GLY A 94 -7.81 2.10 -12.53
C GLY A 94 -8.24 0.65 -12.24
N VAL A 95 -9.04 0.45 -11.19
CA VAL A 95 -9.60 -0.88 -10.87
C VAL A 95 -10.53 -1.37 -11.98
N LEU A 96 -11.42 -0.53 -12.48
CA LEU A 96 -12.33 -0.89 -13.57
C LEU A 96 -11.57 -1.23 -14.86
N ALA A 97 -10.53 -0.49 -15.20
CA ALA A 97 -9.68 -0.79 -16.35
C ALA A 97 -8.94 -2.13 -16.19
N GLY A 98 -8.39 -2.39 -14.99
CA GLY A 98 -7.76 -3.67 -14.67
C GLY A 98 -8.72 -4.84 -14.75
N THR A 99 -9.92 -4.71 -14.20
CA THR A 99 -10.98 -5.74 -14.28
C THR A 99 -11.40 -6.00 -15.72
N LYS A 100 -11.63 -4.94 -16.52
CA LYS A 100 -11.96 -5.08 -17.94
C LYS A 100 -10.83 -5.76 -18.71
N SER A 101 -9.58 -5.39 -18.45
CA SER A 101 -8.39 -5.98 -19.06
C SER A 101 -8.26 -7.47 -18.76
N PHE A 102 -8.52 -7.85 -17.50
CA PHE A 102 -8.52 -9.26 -17.07
C PHE A 102 -9.60 -10.08 -17.80
N LEU A 103 -10.82 -9.54 -17.92
CA LEU A 103 -11.93 -10.24 -18.55
C LEU A 103 -11.79 -10.34 -20.08
N GLU A 104 -11.20 -9.33 -20.72
CA GLU A 104 -11.04 -9.27 -22.18
C GLU A 104 -9.67 -9.78 -22.67
N GLU A 105 -8.79 -10.20 -21.76
CA GLU A 105 -7.43 -10.69 -22.05
C GLU A 105 -6.59 -9.75 -22.93
N ARG A 106 -6.79 -8.44 -22.77
CA ARG A 106 -6.08 -7.40 -23.54
C ARG A 106 -5.79 -6.15 -22.72
N PRO A 107 -4.82 -5.32 -23.12
CA PRO A 107 -4.65 -3.99 -22.54
C PRO A 107 -5.90 -3.12 -22.71
N VAL A 108 -6.26 -2.38 -21.67
CA VAL A 108 -7.39 -1.42 -21.65
C VAL A 108 -6.89 -0.04 -21.29
N LEU A 109 -7.29 0.96 -22.07
CA LEU A 109 -6.94 2.37 -21.82
C LEU A 109 -7.96 3.03 -20.88
N LEU A 110 -7.50 3.94 -20.01
CA LEU A 110 -8.40 4.67 -19.10
C LEU A 110 -9.53 5.42 -19.81
N LYS A 111 -9.30 5.91 -21.04
CA LYS A 111 -10.33 6.55 -21.87
C LYS A 111 -11.51 5.63 -22.24
N GLU A 112 -11.34 4.31 -22.12
CA GLU A 112 -12.42 3.35 -22.33
C GLU A 112 -13.32 3.19 -21.09
N ILE A 113 -12.87 3.70 -19.94
CA ILE A 113 -13.60 3.68 -18.66
C ILE A 113 -14.18 5.05 -18.36
N ILE A 114 -13.37 6.09 -18.58
CA ILE A 114 -13.68 7.47 -18.25
C ILE A 114 -14.07 8.15 -19.56
N GLY A 115 -15.37 8.08 -19.87
CA GLY A 115 -16.00 8.89 -20.90
C GLY A 115 -16.02 10.36 -20.52
#